data_AF-A0AA40X063-F1
#
_entry.id   AF-A0AA40X063-F1
#
_cell.length_a   1.000
_cell.length_b   1.000
_cell.length_c   1.000
_cell.angle_alpha   90.00
_cell.angle_beta   90.00
_cell.angle_gamma   90.00
#
_symmetry.space_group_name_H-M   'P 1'
#
loop_
_entity.id
_entity.type
_entity.pdbx_description
1 polymer ?
#
loop_
_entity_poly.entity_id
_entity_poly.type
_entity_poly.pdbx_seq_one_letter_code
_entity_poly.pdbx_strand_id
1 'polypeptide(L)'
;MYSISFTALSSNQLVGPNGTANRVAAKVVDSNGVATAGLKLTWSADNGANLDLTVNPATTDANGQAVAYVFSNTVGNANLTATLADGTSASTVINFVAKPETPPVTTPVGPFSISLLSRTSNQLAGPNGSANTVAATVLDSTGAAAAGQTLTWSADNGANLDITVNPATTDANGQAVAYVFSNTVGNANLTATLADGTFASEIITFVSKTALPGTGDDSLTAFKTDVATFIAYVQQQLDSVGQNVEAALSQLGASVTQSSVTDALSAFETNDETFNGYVEQNVSTLNQNLSAAFLQLKTKYQ
;
A
#
# COMPACT_ATOMS: atom_id res chain seq x y z
N MET A 1 -45.23 -18.14 -3.59
CA MET A 1 -45.13 -16.86 -2.85
C MET A 1 -43.66 -16.52 -2.80
N TYR A 2 -43.30 -15.29 -3.18
CA TYR A 2 -41.90 -14.87 -3.15
C TYR A 2 -41.46 -14.54 -1.73
N SER A 3 -40.15 -14.48 -1.51
CA SER A 3 -39.57 -13.90 -0.29
C SER A 3 -38.44 -12.95 -0.65
N ILE A 4 -38.27 -11.91 0.17
CA ILE A 4 -37.25 -10.88 0.03
C ILE A 4 -36.32 -10.97 1.24
N SER A 5 -35.02 -11.01 1.00
CA SER A 5 -34.00 -10.86 2.05
C SER A 5 -33.03 -9.74 1.71
N PHE A 6 -32.44 -9.12 2.74
CA PHE A 6 -31.52 -7.99 2.57
C PHE A 6 -30.09 -8.33 2.98
N THR A 7 -29.13 -7.74 2.28
CA THR A 7 -27.72 -7.73 2.65
C THR A 7 -27.19 -6.32 2.54
N ALA A 8 -26.67 -5.78 3.64
CA ALA A 8 -26.00 -4.48 3.63
C ALA A 8 -24.68 -4.60 2.87
N LEU A 9 -24.49 -3.78 1.84
CA LEU A 9 -23.24 -3.65 1.09
C LEU A 9 -22.42 -2.47 1.61
N SER A 10 -23.08 -1.41 2.08
CA SER A 10 -22.49 -0.33 2.88
C SER A 10 -23.51 0.19 3.90
N SER A 11 -23.03 0.53 5.10
CA SER A 11 -23.83 1.11 6.19
C SER A 11 -23.07 2.28 6.82
N ASN A 12 -23.72 3.05 7.69
CA ASN A 12 -23.13 4.18 8.41
C ASN A 12 -22.54 5.27 7.51
N GLN A 13 -23.18 5.54 6.36
CA GLN A 13 -22.74 6.67 5.54
C GLN A 13 -23.12 8.02 6.16
N LEU A 14 -22.33 9.04 5.80
CA LEU A 14 -22.51 10.39 6.31
C LEU A 14 -23.78 11.04 5.75
N VAL A 15 -24.47 11.81 6.58
CA VAL A 15 -25.58 12.67 6.14
C VAL A 15 -25.12 13.87 5.31
N GLY A 16 -25.97 14.38 4.42
CA GLY A 16 -25.79 15.67 3.73
C GLY A 16 -25.72 15.59 2.20
N PRO A 17 -25.68 16.74 1.50
CA PRO A 17 -25.76 16.83 0.03
C PRO A 17 -24.56 16.22 -0.72
N ASN A 18 -23.43 16.02 -0.03
CA ASN A 18 -22.24 15.36 -0.54
C ASN A 18 -21.99 14.00 0.16
N GLY A 19 -22.98 13.47 0.88
CA GLY A 19 -22.89 12.17 1.54
C GLY A 19 -22.87 11.02 0.53
N THR A 20 -22.21 9.93 0.88
CA THR A 20 -22.23 8.68 0.12
C THR A 20 -23.51 7.89 0.43
N ALA A 21 -24.00 7.09 -0.52
CA ALA A 21 -25.19 6.27 -0.28
C ALA A 21 -24.90 5.05 0.60
N ASN A 22 -25.78 4.77 1.55
CA ASN A 22 -25.93 3.41 2.07
C ASN A 22 -26.41 2.50 0.93
N ARG A 23 -25.80 1.33 0.78
CA ARG A 23 -26.12 0.36 -0.28
C ARG A 23 -26.65 -0.92 0.31
N VAL A 24 -27.79 -1.38 -0.17
CA VAL A 24 -28.43 -2.61 0.30
C VAL A 24 -28.84 -3.46 -0.90
N ALA A 25 -28.40 -4.70 -0.95
CA ALA A 25 -28.89 -5.68 -1.91
C ALA A 25 -30.16 -6.35 -1.35
N ALA A 26 -31.27 -6.30 -2.09
CA ALA A 26 -32.42 -7.17 -1.89
C ALA A 26 -32.27 -8.39 -2.80
N LYS A 27 -32.45 -9.60 -2.25
CA LYS A 27 -32.52 -10.85 -3.00
C LYS A 27 -33.93 -11.38 -2.96
N VAL A 28 -34.48 -11.72 -4.12
CA VAL A 28 -35.81 -12.29 -4.27
C VAL A 28 -35.71 -13.74 -4.72
N VAL A 29 -36.38 -14.63 -3.98
CA VAL A 29 -36.48 -16.05 -4.32
C VAL A 29 -37.94 -16.49 -4.39
N ASP A 30 -38.21 -17.50 -5.21
CA ASP A 30 -39.52 -18.15 -5.30
C ASP A 30 -39.79 -19.06 -4.09
N SER A 31 -40.93 -19.77 -4.09
CA SER A 31 -41.30 -20.68 -3.02
C SER A 31 -40.40 -21.91 -2.87
N ASN A 32 -39.57 -22.21 -3.89
CA ASN A 32 -38.59 -23.28 -3.85
C ASN A 32 -37.20 -22.77 -3.42
N GLY A 33 -37.06 -21.47 -3.14
CA GLY A 33 -35.78 -20.84 -2.78
C GLY A 33 -34.89 -20.48 -3.97
N VAL A 34 -35.41 -20.52 -5.20
CA VAL A 34 -34.65 -20.20 -6.42
C VAL A 34 -34.70 -18.70 -6.70
N ALA A 35 -33.53 -18.10 -6.99
CA ALA A 35 -33.43 -16.68 -7.32
C ALA A 35 -34.22 -16.32 -8.58
N THR A 36 -35.01 -15.25 -8.52
CA THR A 36 -35.92 -14.87 -9.61
C THR A 36 -35.57 -13.52 -10.22
N ALA A 37 -35.22 -13.51 -11.50
CA ALA A 37 -34.86 -12.33 -12.28
C ALA A 37 -36.08 -11.58 -12.84
N GLY A 38 -35.92 -10.29 -13.15
CA GLY A 38 -36.92 -9.47 -13.84
C GLY A 38 -38.11 -9.03 -12.99
N LEU A 39 -38.10 -9.27 -11.67
CA LEU A 39 -39.19 -8.87 -10.78
C LEU A 39 -39.10 -7.40 -10.42
N LYS A 40 -40.20 -6.66 -10.59
CA LYS A 40 -40.26 -5.23 -10.27
C LYS A 40 -40.35 -5.00 -8.76
N LEU A 41 -39.46 -4.18 -8.21
CA LEU A 41 -39.49 -3.73 -6.82
C LEU A 41 -39.85 -2.24 -6.73
N THR A 42 -40.72 -1.93 -5.78
CA THR A 42 -40.97 -0.55 -5.34
C THR A 42 -40.26 -0.35 -4.00
N TRP A 43 -39.44 0.69 -3.93
CA TRP A 43 -38.66 1.02 -2.76
C TRP A 43 -39.30 2.18 -1.99
N SER A 44 -39.27 2.10 -0.66
CA SER A 44 -39.60 3.22 0.22
C SER A 44 -38.63 3.30 1.39
N ALA A 45 -38.34 4.51 1.84
CA ALA A 45 -37.54 4.75 3.03
C ALA A 45 -38.24 5.78 3.93
N ASP A 46 -38.01 5.70 5.23
CA ASP A 46 -38.56 6.64 6.22
C ASP A 46 -37.47 7.54 6.83
N ASN A 47 -37.83 8.29 7.87
CA ASN A 47 -36.91 9.15 8.64
C ASN A 47 -36.08 10.15 7.81
N GLY A 48 -36.66 10.67 6.71
CA GLY A 48 -35.98 11.63 5.83
C GLY A 48 -34.90 11.03 4.94
N ALA A 49 -34.79 9.70 4.88
CA ALA A 49 -33.97 9.02 3.89
C ALA A 49 -34.59 9.18 2.49
N ASN A 50 -33.73 9.50 1.53
CA ASN A 50 -34.09 9.71 0.13
C ASN A 50 -33.55 8.58 -0.74
N LEU A 51 -34.38 8.13 -1.67
CA LEU A 51 -34.06 7.13 -2.69
C LEU A 51 -33.95 7.85 -4.03
N ASP A 52 -32.75 7.88 -4.61
CA ASP A 52 -32.60 8.36 -5.98
C ASP A 52 -33.14 7.29 -6.95
N LEU A 53 -34.36 7.51 -7.45
CA LEU A 53 -35.05 6.58 -8.34
C LEU A 53 -34.44 6.53 -9.75
N THR A 54 -33.49 7.42 -10.10
CA THR A 54 -32.77 7.35 -11.37
C THR A 54 -31.65 6.30 -11.37
N VAL A 55 -31.18 5.90 -10.18
CA VAL A 55 -30.05 4.97 -9.98
C VAL A 55 -30.51 3.62 -9.40
N ASN A 56 -31.67 3.61 -8.74
CA ASN A 56 -32.19 2.39 -8.11
C ASN A 56 -32.82 1.47 -9.17
N PRO A 57 -32.31 0.23 -9.36
CA PRO A 57 -32.85 -0.70 -10.32
C PRO A 57 -34.28 -1.07 -9.91
N ALA A 58 -35.21 -0.83 -10.83
CA ALA A 58 -36.62 -1.17 -10.63
C ALA A 58 -36.86 -2.67 -10.72
N THR A 59 -35.89 -3.49 -11.18
CA THR A 59 -36.05 -4.92 -11.44
C THR A 59 -34.89 -5.75 -10.90
N THR A 60 -35.15 -6.98 -10.47
CA THR A 60 -34.08 -7.93 -10.11
C THR A 60 -33.25 -8.36 -11.31
N ASP A 61 -31.95 -8.55 -11.10
CA ASP A 61 -31.00 -9.06 -12.09
C ASP A 61 -31.09 -10.59 -12.25
N ALA A 62 -30.18 -11.17 -13.06
CA ALA A 62 -30.11 -12.61 -13.30
C ALA A 62 -29.90 -13.46 -12.03
N ASN A 63 -29.39 -12.86 -10.96
CA ASN A 63 -29.19 -13.50 -9.65
C ASN A 63 -30.33 -13.21 -8.67
N GLY A 64 -31.44 -12.64 -9.15
CA GLY A 64 -32.57 -12.25 -8.32
C GLY A 64 -32.28 -11.07 -7.40
N GLN A 65 -31.28 -10.24 -7.71
CA GLN A 65 -30.83 -9.15 -6.85
C GLN A 65 -31.18 -7.76 -7.40
N ALA A 66 -31.47 -6.83 -6.51
CA ALA A 66 -31.60 -5.40 -6.80
C ALA A 66 -30.90 -4.60 -5.70
N VAL A 67 -30.04 -3.65 -6.08
CA VAL A 67 -29.25 -2.86 -5.12
C VAL A 67 -29.84 -1.47 -4.96
N ALA A 68 -30.33 -1.16 -3.77
CA ALA A 68 -30.78 0.17 -3.40
C ALA A 68 -29.63 1.06 -2.91
N TYR A 69 -29.65 2.31 -3.33
CA TYR A 69 -28.78 3.41 -2.93
C TYR A 69 -29.65 4.42 -2.18
N VAL A 70 -29.34 4.62 -0.90
CA VAL A 70 -30.14 5.44 0.02
C VAL A 70 -29.28 6.53 0.62
N PHE A 71 -29.73 7.78 0.51
CA PHE A 71 -29.10 8.97 1.09
C PHE A 71 -29.96 9.50 2.24
N SER A 72 -29.41 10.35 3.11
CA SER A 72 -30.20 11.03 4.13
C SER A 72 -29.56 12.36 4.51
N ASN A 73 -30.38 13.34 4.88
CA ASN A 73 -29.93 14.55 5.55
C ASN A 73 -30.14 14.49 7.08
N THR A 74 -30.69 13.37 7.57
CA THR A 74 -31.04 13.14 8.98
C THR A 74 -30.17 12.03 9.55
N VAL A 75 -29.57 12.29 10.73
CA VAL A 75 -28.76 11.31 11.45
C VAL A 75 -29.66 10.29 12.13
N GLY A 76 -29.21 9.04 12.14
CA GLY A 76 -29.87 7.93 12.82
C GLY A 76 -30.38 6.86 11.85
N ASN A 77 -31.23 6.00 12.40
CA ASN A 77 -31.75 4.83 11.70
C ASN A 77 -32.91 5.22 10.77
N ALA A 78 -32.94 4.63 9.58
CA ALA A 78 -34.07 4.64 8.66
C ALA A 78 -34.41 3.21 8.25
N ASN A 79 -35.69 2.92 8.05
CA ASN A 79 -36.16 1.65 7.51
C ASN A 79 -36.22 1.74 5.98
N LEU A 80 -35.50 0.85 5.31
CA LEU A 80 -35.61 0.62 3.88
C LEU A 80 -36.56 -0.55 3.63
N THR A 81 -37.61 -0.33 2.84
CA THR A 81 -38.61 -1.34 2.49
C THR A 81 -38.61 -1.58 0.98
N ALA A 82 -38.69 -2.85 0.60
CA ALA A 82 -38.87 -3.28 -0.78
C ALA A 82 -40.19 -4.04 -0.91
N THR A 83 -40.99 -3.70 -1.91
CA THR A 83 -42.31 -4.29 -2.16
C THR A 83 -42.43 -4.77 -3.60
N LEU A 84 -42.81 -6.03 -3.79
CA LEU A 84 -43.14 -6.61 -5.09
C LEU A 84 -44.55 -6.23 -5.54
N ALA A 85 -44.82 -6.37 -6.83
CA ALA A 85 -46.14 -6.06 -7.40
C ALA A 85 -47.29 -6.93 -6.84
N ASP A 86 -46.99 -8.12 -6.31
CA ASP A 86 -47.96 -9.02 -5.69
C ASP A 86 -48.25 -8.69 -4.21
N GLY A 87 -47.62 -7.64 -3.68
CA GLY A 87 -47.77 -7.20 -2.29
C GLY A 87 -46.76 -7.81 -1.31
N THR A 88 -45.90 -8.73 -1.74
CA THR A 88 -44.81 -9.25 -0.90
C THR A 88 -43.87 -8.11 -0.53
N SER A 89 -43.65 -7.86 0.77
CA SER A 89 -42.77 -6.79 1.25
C SER A 89 -41.83 -7.27 2.36
N ALA A 90 -40.65 -6.68 2.43
CA ALA A 90 -39.74 -6.82 3.56
C ALA A 90 -39.03 -5.50 3.84
N SER A 91 -38.54 -5.33 5.08
CA SER A 91 -37.80 -4.13 5.49
C SER A 91 -36.48 -4.48 6.18
N THR A 92 -35.52 -3.56 6.13
CA THR A 92 -34.26 -3.61 6.89
C THR A 92 -33.91 -2.22 7.42
N VAL A 93 -33.14 -2.17 8.50
CA VAL A 93 -32.66 -0.93 9.10
C VAL A 93 -31.32 -0.55 8.49
N ILE A 94 -31.19 0.72 8.09
CA ILE A 94 -29.93 1.35 7.70
C ILE A 94 -29.65 2.53 8.64
N ASN A 95 -28.38 2.77 8.95
CA ASN A 95 -27.98 3.86 9.84
C ASN A 95 -27.21 4.93 9.05
N PHE A 96 -27.53 6.19 9.32
CA PHE A 96 -26.79 7.34 8.85
C PHE A 96 -26.12 8.02 10.02
N VAL A 97 -24.83 8.34 9.88
CA VAL A 97 -24.06 8.98 10.94
C VAL A 97 -23.86 10.44 10.63
N ALA A 98 -23.74 11.25 11.68
CA ALA A 98 -23.31 12.63 11.52
C ALA A 98 -21.95 12.65 10.82
N LYS A 99 -21.73 13.65 9.95
CA LYS A 99 -20.36 14.03 9.64
C LYS A 99 -19.64 14.26 10.97
N PRO A 100 -18.40 13.75 11.16
CA PRO A 100 -17.62 14.14 12.33
C PRO A 100 -17.67 15.65 12.43
N GLU A 101 -18.14 16.17 13.57
CA GLU A 101 -17.93 17.58 13.83
C GLU A 101 -16.42 17.76 13.80
N THR A 102 -15.91 18.53 12.83
CA THR A 102 -14.70 19.30 13.11
C THR A 102 -15.00 20.00 14.41
N PRO A 103 -14.23 19.75 15.50
CA PRO A 103 -14.53 20.35 16.79
C PRO A 103 -14.80 21.84 16.56
N PRO A 104 -15.85 22.42 17.16
CA PRO A 104 -16.03 23.85 17.09
C PRO A 104 -14.69 24.51 17.46
N VAL A 105 -14.33 25.59 16.77
CA VAL A 105 -13.26 26.47 17.22
C VAL A 105 -13.75 27.11 18.52
N THR A 106 -13.81 26.34 19.60
CA THR A 106 -13.73 26.89 20.93
C THR A 106 -12.33 27.47 20.99
N THR A 107 -12.24 28.76 21.29
CA THR A 107 -10.97 29.39 21.63
C THR A 107 -10.21 28.45 22.55
N PRO A 108 -9.06 27.89 22.13
CA PRO A 108 -8.35 26.89 22.91
C PRO A 108 -8.08 27.40 24.34
N VAL A 109 -8.31 26.54 25.34
CA VAL A 109 -8.24 26.96 26.74
C VAL A 109 -6.94 26.45 27.36
N GLY A 110 -6.06 27.39 27.70
CA GLY A 110 -4.81 27.07 28.40
C GLY A 110 -5.03 26.45 29.81
N PRO A 111 -3.99 25.86 30.42
CA PRO A 111 -2.63 25.73 29.89
C PRO A 111 -2.57 24.76 28.71
N PHE A 112 -1.67 25.05 27.77
CA PHE A 112 -1.42 24.19 26.62
C PHE A 112 -0.35 23.15 26.95
N SER A 113 -0.43 22.00 26.29
CA SER A 113 0.63 21.00 26.27
C SER A 113 1.14 20.82 24.85
N ILE A 114 2.43 20.54 24.70
CA ILE A 114 3.06 20.30 23.42
C ILE A 114 3.86 19.00 23.47
N SER A 115 3.78 18.22 22.40
CA SER A 115 4.62 17.04 22.18
C SER A 115 5.23 17.08 20.78
N LEU A 116 6.46 16.60 20.64
CA LEU A 116 7.10 16.39 19.35
C LEU A 116 7.20 14.90 19.02
N LEU A 117 7.01 14.56 17.74
CA LEU A 117 7.20 13.21 17.22
C LEU A 117 7.92 13.25 15.87
N SER A 118 9.07 12.58 15.77
CA SER A 118 9.76 12.43 14.50
C SER A 118 8.91 11.60 13.51
N ARG A 119 8.62 12.17 12.34
CA ARG A 119 8.00 11.48 11.20
C ARG A 119 9.05 10.91 10.26
N THR A 120 10.15 11.62 10.08
CA THR A 120 11.34 11.13 9.38
C THR A 120 12.60 11.55 10.14
N SER A 121 13.52 10.60 10.26
CA SER A 121 14.88 10.78 10.79
C SER A 121 15.90 10.17 9.82
N ASN A 122 17.20 10.34 10.09
CA ASN A 122 18.31 9.82 9.29
C ASN A 122 18.32 10.31 7.83
N GLN A 123 17.88 11.55 7.58
CA GLN A 123 17.99 12.12 6.25
C GLN A 123 19.42 12.57 5.93
N LEU A 124 19.73 12.59 4.63
CA LEU A 124 21.05 12.94 4.14
C LEU A 124 21.41 14.39 4.47
N ALA A 125 22.58 14.61 5.07
CA ALA A 125 23.16 15.94 5.22
C ALA A 125 23.76 16.47 3.90
N GLY A 126 23.72 17.78 3.69
CA GLY A 126 24.42 18.47 2.60
C GLY A 126 23.49 19.19 1.61
N PRO A 127 24.05 19.79 0.54
CA PRO A 127 23.30 20.64 -0.41
C PRO A 127 22.23 19.90 -1.21
N ASN A 128 22.37 18.58 -1.36
CA ASN A 128 21.38 17.68 -1.97
C ASN A 128 20.67 16.81 -0.91
N GLY A 129 20.75 17.22 0.36
CA GLY A 129 20.12 16.56 1.49
C GLY A 129 18.60 16.68 1.48
N SER A 130 17.92 15.81 2.22
CA SER A 130 16.47 15.86 2.42
C SER A 130 16.14 16.28 3.84
N ALA A 131 14.95 16.83 4.06
CA ALA A 131 14.53 17.27 5.38
C ALA A 131 14.15 16.10 6.28
N ASN A 132 14.68 16.07 7.49
CA ASN A 132 14.00 15.39 8.59
C ASN A 132 12.69 16.13 8.89
N THR A 133 11.65 15.40 9.26
CA THR A 133 10.32 15.98 9.53
C THR A 133 9.86 15.60 10.92
N VAL A 134 9.38 16.57 11.67
CA VAL A 134 8.91 16.40 13.06
C VAL A 134 7.54 17.07 13.19
N ALA A 135 6.56 16.36 13.73
CA ALA A 135 5.26 16.92 14.03
C ALA A 135 5.23 17.43 15.48
N ALA A 136 4.89 18.70 15.67
CA ALA A 136 4.38 19.20 16.94
C ALA A 136 2.88 18.97 17.01
N THR A 137 2.40 18.49 18.15
CA THR A 137 0.98 18.42 18.50
C THR A 137 0.76 19.25 19.75
N VAL A 138 -0.19 20.17 19.67
CA VAL A 138 -0.57 21.05 20.79
C VAL A 138 -1.99 20.72 21.20
N LEU A 139 -2.15 20.41 22.48
CA LEU A 139 -3.45 20.14 23.10
C LEU A 139 -3.76 21.20 24.15
N ASP A 140 -5.03 21.52 24.27
CA ASP A 140 -5.54 22.38 25.34
C ASP A 140 -5.71 21.61 26.67
N SER A 141 -6.13 22.32 27.71
CA SER A 141 -6.31 21.75 29.05
C SER A 141 -7.40 20.66 29.14
N THR A 142 -8.28 20.55 28.15
CA THR A 142 -9.30 19.51 28.05
C THR A 142 -8.80 18.26 27.31
N GLY A 143 -7.62 18.34 26.70
CA GLY A 143 -7.05 17.32 25.83
C GLY A 143 -7.50 17.43 24.37
N ALA A 144 -8.17 18.52 23.98
CA ALA A 144 -8.57 18.77 22.61
C ALA A 144 -7.44 19.43 21.79
N ALA A 145 -7.48 19.25 20.47
CA ALA A 145 -6.54 19.88 19.55
C ALA A 145 -6.61 21.41 19.61
N ALA A 146 -5.47 22.07 19.90
CA ALA A 146 -5.39 23.52 20.00
C ALA A 146 -4.90 24.13 18.69
N ALA A 147 -5.84 24.59 17.86
CA ALA A 147 -5.54 25.27 16.60
C ALA A 147 -5.02 26.71 16.80
N GLY A 148 -4.25 27.21 15.83
CA GLY A 148 -3.77 28.59 15.79
C GLY A 148 -2.72 28.97 16.83
N GLN A 149 -2.12 28.00 17.53
CA GLN A 149 -1.10 28.25 18.55
C GLN A 149 0.24 28.59 17.90
N THR A 150 0.83 29.72 18.28
CA THR A 150 2.12 30.17 17.75
C THR A 150 3.27 29.33 18.30
N LEU A 151 4.15 28.89 17.40
CA LEU A 151 5.32 28.08 17.68
C LEU A 151 6.59 28.80 17.22
N THR A 152 7.59 28.81 18.08
CA THR A 152 8.97 29.18 17.75
C THR A 152 9.80 27.90 17.69
N TRP A 153 10.42 27.66 16.53
CA TRP A 153 11.27 26.50 16.30
C TRP A 153 12.75 26.89 16.47
N SER A 154 13.52 25.99 17.07
CA SER A 154 14.98 26.10 17.15
C SER A 154 15.62 24.73 17.02
N ALA A 155 16.77 24.65 16.35
CA ALA A 155 17.56 23.44 16.28
C ALA A 155 19.04 23.76 16.52
N ASP A 156 19.80 22.79 17.02
CA ASP A 156 21.23 22.92 17.23
C ASP A 156 22.05 22.18 16.14
N ASN A 157 23.36 22.04 16.37
CA ASN A 157 24.30 21.31 15.51
C ASN A 157 24.29 21.71 14.01
N GLY A 158 24.04 22.98 13.72
CA GLY A 158 24.02 23.52 12.36
C GLY A 158 22.80 23.10 11.53
N ALA A 159 21.78 22.52 12.16
CA ALA A 159 20.49 22.28 11.53
C ALA A 159 19.80 23.62 11.21
N ASN A 160 19.20 23.70 10.03
CA ASN A 160 18.54 24.88 9.50
C ASN A 160 17.02 24.66 9.46
N LEU A 161 16.30 25.69 9.91
CA LEU A 161 14.84 25.78 9.95
C LEU A 161 14.44 27.02 9.14
N ASP A 162 13.98 26.80 7.90
CA ASP A 162 13.47 27.88 7.07
C ASP A 162 12.02 28.19 7.47
N ILE A 163 11.75 29.44 7.88
CA ILE A 163 10.41 29.90 8.30
C ILE A 163 9.37 29.85 7.18
N THR A 164 9.78 29.78 5.91
CA THR A 164 8.86 29.65 4.77
C THR A 164 8.32 28.23 4.62
N VAL A 165 9.04 27.24 5.13
CA VAL A 165 8.68 25.82 5.10
C VAL A 165 8.11 25.37 6.45
N ASN A 166 8.58 25.97 7.54
CA ASN A 166 8.18 25.63 8.90
C ASN A 166 7.00 26.50 9.35
N PRO A 167 5.81 25.93 9.61
CA PRO A 167 4.66 26.70 10.04
C PRO A 167 4.90 27.30 11.43
N ALA A 168 4.62 28.60 11.56
CA ALA A 168 4.68 29.33 12.81
C ALA A 168 3.42 29.17 13.68
N THR A 169 2.37 28.49 13.18
CA THR A 169 1.13 28.26 13.92
C THR A 169 0.60 26.84 13.68
N THR A 170 -0.13 26.28 14.65
CA THR A 170 -0.81 24.99 14.49
C THR A 170 -2.05 25.07 13.60
N ASP A 171 -2.31 23.99 12.87
CA ASP A 171 -3.49 23.80 12.02
C ASP A 171 -4.76 23.46 12.84
N ALA A 172 -5.86 23.17 12.16
CA ALA A 172 -7.14 22.80 12.79
C ALA A 172 -7.08 21.53 13.66
N ASN A 173 -6.05 20.69 13.49
CA ASN A 173 -5.81 19.48 14.28
C ASN A 173 -4.78 19.72 15.39
N GLY A 174 -4.44 20.97 15.67
CA GLY A 174 -3.43 21.32 16.66
C GLY A 174 -2.02 20.90 16.25
N GLN A 175 -1.76 20.70 14.96
CA GLN A 175 -0.49 20.19 14.46
C GLN A 175 0.30 21.23 13.67
N ALA A 176 1.62 21.14 13.77
CA ALA A 176 2.58 21.89 12.97
C ALA A 176 3.75 20.98 12.61
N VAL A 177 4.06 20.84 11.32
CA VAL A 177 5.14 19.94 10.85
C VAL A 177 6.37 20.76 10.49
N ALA A 178 7.45 20.56 11.23
CA ALA A 178 8.74 21.15 10.93
C ALA A 178 9.52 20.29 9.92
N TYR A 179 10.18 20.95 8.98
CA TYR A 179 11.13 20.43 8.02
C TYR A 179 12.52 20.97 8.39
N VAL A 180 13.41 20.05 8.76
CA VAL A 180 14.73 20.38 9.27
C VAL A 180 15.79 19.84 8.32
N PHE A 181 16.65 20.73 7.84
CA PHE A 181 17.78 20.38 6.98
C PHE A 181 19.09 20.55 7.75
N SER A 182 20.17 19.91 7.33
CA SER A 182 21.49 20.17 7.89
C SER A 182 22.57 19.90 6.85
N ASN A 183 23.66 20.67 6.89
CA ASN A 183 24.88 20.36 6.16
C ASN A 183 25.86 19.52 7.00
N THR A 184 25.51 19.27 8.26
CA THR A 184 26.34 18.56 9.24
C THR A 184 25.73 17.19 9.53
N VAL A 185 26.57 16.15 9.47
CA VAL A 185 26.20 14.79 9.89
C VAL A 185 26.16 14.72 11.42
N GLY A 186 25.20 13.98 11.96
CA GLY A 186 25.06 13.74 13.39
C GLY A 186 23.69 14.10 13.92
N ASN A 187 23.55 14.07 15.24
CA ASN A 187 22.30 14.35 15.93
C ASN A 187 22.08 15.87 16.04
N ALA A 188 20.85 16.31 15.84
CA ALA A 188 20.39 17.66 16.14
C ALA A 188 19.18 17.57 17.06
N ASN A 189 19.15 18.39 18.10
CA ASN A 189 18.01 18.53 19.00
C ASN A 189 17.09 19.64 18.46
N LEU A 190 15.88 19.26 18.04
CA LEU A 190 14.84 20.18 17.61
C LEU A 190 13.97 20.54 18.81
N THR A 191 13.72 21.82 19.02
CA THR A 191 12.82 22.32 20.07
C THR A 191 11.72 23.17 19.45
N ALA A 192 10.49 22.97 19.92
CA ALA A 192 9.34 23.81 19.62
C ALA A 192 8.85 24.47 20.90
N THR A 193 8.66 25.78 20.89
CA THR A 193 8.26 26.58 22.05
C THR A 193 6.99 27.36 21.74
N LEU A 194 5.98 27.23 22.58
CA LEU A 194 4.75 28.00 22.54
C LEU A 194 4.98 29.44 23.05
N ALA A 195 4.04 30.34 22.74
CA ALA A 195 4.13 31.75 23.14
C ALA A 195 4.21 31.97 24.67
N ASP A 196 3.67 31.05 25.47
CA ASP A 196 3.73 31.07 26.95
C ASP A 196 5.02 30.47 27.52
N GLY A 197 5.94 29.99 26.66
CA GLY A 197 7.20 29.37 27.04
C GLY A 197 7.15 27.86 27.23
N THR A 198 5.99 27.22 27.13
CA THR A 198 5.87 25.75 27.15
C THR A 198 6.58 25.16 25.94
N PHE A 199 7.43 24.15 26.14
CA PHE A 199 8.25 23.59 25.05
C PHE A 199 8.32 22.07 25.08
N ALA A 200 8.67 21.50 23.93
CA ALA A 200 9.06 20.10 23.77
C ALA A 200 10.26 19.99 22.83
N SER A 201 11.05 18.93 23.00
CA SER A 201 12.24 18.67 22.19
C SER A 201 12.23 17.24 21.63
N GLU A 202 12.83 17.05 20.47
CA GLU A 202 12.99 15.77 19.79
C GLU A 202 14.36 15.69 19.09
N ILE A 203 15.03 14.55 19.23
CA ILE A 203 16.32 14.32 18.57
C ILE A 203 16.08 13.75 17.18
N ILE A 204 16.67 14.39 16.17
CA ILE A 204 16.74 13.89 14.80
C ILE A 204 18.19 13.67 14.39
N THR A 205 18.44 12.74 13.49
CA THR A 205 19.79 12.42 13.03
C THR A 205 19.92 12.75 11.55
N PHE A 206 21.04 13.34 11.16
CA PHE A 206 21.46 13.46 9.78
C PHE A 206 22.60 12.51 9.50
N VAL A 207 22.54 11.81 8.37
CA VAL A 207 23.56 10.84 7.96
C VAL A 207 24.31 11.34 6.73
N SER A 208 25.53 10.88 6.52
CA SER A 208 26.17 11.01 5.22
C SER A 208 25.69 9.91 4.29
N LYS A 209 25.80 10.16 2.99
CA LYS A 209 25.79 9.09 2.01
C LYS A 209 27.08 8.31 2.27
N THR A 210 26.97 7.04 2.65
CA THR A 210 28.15 6.17 2.71
C THR A 210 28.81 6.21 1.34
N ALA A 211 30.06 6.67 1.33
CA ALA A 211 30.91 6.53 0.17
C ALA A 211 30.98 5.03 -0.15
N LEU A 212 30.55 4.63 -1.36
CA LEU A 212 31.05 3.39 -1.94
C LEU A 212 32.59 3.48 -1.93
N PRO A 213 33.32 2.37 -1.72
CA PRO A 213 34.78 2.41 -1.80
C PRO A 213 35.22 3.03 -3.14
N GLY A 214 35.91 4.17 -3.08
CA GLY A 214 36.31 4.98 -4.25
C GLY A 214 35.17 5.84 -4.80
N THR A 215 35.18 7.15 -4.53
CA THR A 215 34.11 8.11 -4.86
C THR A 215 34.45 9.10 -5.98
N GLY A 216 35.32 8.70 -6.92
CA GLY A 216 35.44 9.38 -8.22
C GLY A 216 34.38 8.88 -9.22
N ASP A 217 34.26 9.54 -10.37
CA ASP A 217 33.54 9.06 -11.58
C ASP A 217 33.94 7.61 -11.97
N ASP A 218 35.13 7.21 -11.52
CA ASP A 218 35.67 5.85 -11.58
C ASP A 218 34.80 4.79 -10.87
N SER A 219 33.97 5.14 -9.88
CA SER A 219 33.13 4.19 -9.12
C SER A 219 31.98 3.64 -9.93
N LEU A 220 31.28 4.52 -10.67
CA LEU A 220 30.21 4.12 -11.58
C LEU A 220 30.78 3.38 -12.79
N THR A 221 31.95 3.82 -13.27
CA THR A 221 32.69 3.16 -14.34
C THR A 221 33.15 1.76 -13.92
N ALA A 222 33.66 1.59 -12.70
CA ALA A 222 34.03 0.31 -12.12
C ALA A 222 32.81 -0.60 -11.91
N PHE A 223 31.71 -0.08 -11.37
CA PHE A 223 30.46 -0.85 -11.22
C PHE A 223 29.93 -1.33 -12.58
N LYS A 224 29.90 -0.46 -13.59
CA LYS A 224 29.51 -0.84 -14.96
C LYS A 224 30.43 -1.91 -15.53
N THR A 225 31.74 -1.80 -15.27
CA THR A 225 32.74 -2.78 -15.71
C THR A 225 32.50 -4.13 -15.06
N ASP A 226 32.32 -4.17 -13.74
CA ASP A 226 32.07 -5.39 -12.99
C ASP A 226 30.73 -6.05 -13.38
N VAL A 227 29.69 -5.27 -13.61
CA VAL A 227 28.41 -5.77 -14.12
C VAL A 227 28.57 -6.34 -15.52
N ALA A 228 29.33 -5.70 -16.40
CA ALA A 228 29.62 -6.22 -17.74
C ALA A 228 30.41 -7.54 -17.67
N THR A 229 31.39 -7.65 -16.76
CA THR A 229 32.12 -8.89 -16.49
C THR A 229 31.20 -9.99 -15.97
N PHE A 230 30.29 -9.67 -15.03
CA PHE A 230 29.30 -10.62 -14.54
C PHE A 230 28.39 -11.12 -15.67
N ILE A 231 27.85 -10.22 -16.52
CA ILE A 231 27.03 -10.60 -17.67
C ILE A 231 27.78 -11.53 -18.62
N ALA A 232 29.05 -11.23 -18.94
CA ALA A 232 29.89 -12.09 -19.77
C ALA A 232 30.11 -13.47 -19.15
N TYR A 233 30.30 -13.52 -17.82
CA TYR A 233 30.39 -14.78 -17.08
C TYR A 233 29.10 -15.60 -17.14
N VAL A 234 27.93 -14.97 -16.94
CA VAL A 234 26.62 -15.64 -17.09
C VAL A 234 26.49 -16.26 -18.48
N GLN A 235 26.81 -15.50 -19.53
CA GLN A 235 26.73 -15.98 -20.90
C GLN A 235 27.65 -17.19 -21.13
N GLN A 236 28.89 -17.13 -20.65
CA GLN A 236 29.83 -18.24 -20.73
C GLN A 236 29.30 -19.52 -20.06
N GLN A 237 28.70 -19.39 -18.87
CA GLN A 237 28.13 -20.55 -18.17
C GLN A 237 26.94 -21.15 -18.95
N LEU A 238 26.08 -20.32 -19.53
CA LEU A 238 24.96 -20.79 -20.37
C LEU A 238 25.46 -21.49 -21.64
N ASP A 239 26.49 -20.95 -22.30
CA ASP A 239 27.10 -21.55 -23.50
C ASP A 239 27.75 -22.91 -23.17
N SER A 240 28.37 -23.05 -22.00
CA SER A 240 28.89 -24.34 -21.53
C SER A 240 27.78 -25.37 -21.32
N VAL A 241 26.65 -24.98 -20.71
CA VAL A 241 25.49 -25.86 -20.56
C VAL A 241 24.93 -26.26 -21.93
N GLY A 242 24.81 -25.32 -22.86
CA GLY A 242 24.37 -25.59 -24.23
C GLY A 242 25.23 -26.62 -24.95
N GLN A 243 26.56 -26.46 -24.92
CA GLN A 243 27.51 -27.42 -25.51
C GLN A 243 27.41 -28.82 -24.89
N ASN A 244 27.21 -28.90 -23.57
CA ASN A 244 27.06 -30.18 -22.88
C ASN A 244 25.77 -30.91 -23.31
N VAL A 245 24.66 -30.17 -23.45
CA VAL A 245 23.39 -30.72 -23.95
C VAL A 245 23.53 -31.18 -25.41
N GLU A 246 24.18 -30.40 -26.26
CA GLU A 246 24.43 -30.77 -27.66
C GLU A 246 25.27 -32.05 -27.78
N ALA A 247 26.34 -32.17 -26.98
CA ALA A 247 27.16 -33.38 -26.92
C ALA A 247 26.35 -34.60 -26.46
N ALA A 248 25.51 -34.45 -25.44
CA ALA A 248 24.69 -35.53 -24.91
C ALA A 248 23.59 -35.97 -25.90
N LEU A 249 22.95 -35.03 -26.61
CA LEU A 249 22.02 -35.32 -27.71
C LEU A 249 22.72 -36.05 -28.87
N SER A 250 23.96 -35.68 -29.19
CA SER A 250 24.74 -36.39 -30.21
C SER A 250 25.01 -37.85 -29.81
N GLN A 251 25.26 -38.13 -28.53
CA GLN A 251 25.45 -39.50 -28.03
C GLN A 251 24.15 -40.32 -28.06
N LEU A 252 23.03 -39.71 -27.68
CA LEU A 252 21.69 -40.30 -27.86
C LEU A 252 21.43 -40.61 -29.34
N GLY A 253 21.74 -39.69 -30.26
CA GLY A 253 21.61 -39.92 -31.70
C GLY A 253 22.48 -41.06 -32.24
N ALA A 254 23.65 -41.31 -31.66
CA ALA A 254 24.52 -42.43 -32.04
C ALA A 254 24.02 -43.80 -31.54
N SER A 255 23.13 -43.83 -30.53
CA SER A 255 22.58 -45.09 -30.02
C SER A 255 21.65 -45.80 -31.01
N VAL A 256 20.98 -45.04 -31.89
CA VAL A 256 20.01 -45.59 -32.85
C VAL A 256 20.66 -46.11 -34.14
N THR A 257 21.98 -46.00 -34.28
CA THR A 257 22.73 -46.48 -35.46
C THR A 257 23.34 -47.88 -35.28
N GLN A 258 23.00 -48.59 -34.21
CA GLN A 258 23.55 -49.92 -33.92
C GLN A 258 23.01 -50.99 -34.89
N SER A 259 23.79 -52.06 -35.06
CA SER A 259 23.53 -53.12 -36.06
C SER A 259 22.38 -54.06 -35.68
N SER A 260 21.92 -54.04 -34.43
CA SER A 260 20.77 -54.81 -33.95
C SER A 260 19.87 -53.95 -33.05
N VAL A 261 18.57 -54.30 -33.00
CA VAL A 261 17.58 -53.61 -32.16
C VAL A 261 17.91 -53.73 -30.68
N THR A 262 18.41 -54.90 -30.26
CA THR A 262 18.79 -55.15 -28.87
C THR A 262 19.97 -54.28 -28.44
N ASP A 263 20.97 -54.13 -29.30
CA ASP A 263 22.14 -53.28 -29.02
C ASP A 263 21.77 -51.80 -29.07
N ALA A 264 20.89 -51.40 -29.99
CA ALA A 264 20.37 -50.03 -30.09
C ALA A 264 19.60 -49.63 -28.84
N LEU A 265 18.71 -50.50 -28.34
CA LEU A 265 17.92 -50.24 -27.14
C LEU A 265 18.81 -50.16 -25.89
N SER A 266 19.74 -51.10 -25.72
CA SER A 266 20.67 -51.09 -24.59
C SER A 266 21.57 -49.84 -24.58
N ALA A 267 22.04 -49.41 -25.75
CA ALA A 267 22.82 -48.19 -25.90
C ALA A 267 21.98 -46.93 -25.65
N PHE A 268 20.71 -46.94 -26.07
CA PHE A 268 19.79 -45.81 -25.85
C PHE A 268 19.50 -45.63 -24.36
N GLU A 269 19.17 -46.70 -23.63
CA GLU A 269 18.90 -46.65 -22.19
C GLU A 269 20.12 -46.14 -21.41
N THR A 270 21.32 -46.63 -21.74
CA THR A 270 22.58 -46.16 -21.11
C THR A 270 22.84 -44.67 -21.38
N ASN A 271 22.59 -44.22 -22.61
CA ASN A 271 22.83 -42.83 -23.00
C ASN A 271 21.73 -41.88 -22.46
N ASP A 272 20.50 -42.36 -22.28
CA ASP A 272 19.41 -41.61 -21.65
C ASP A 272 19.68 -41.37 -20.16
N GLU A 273 20.12 -42.40 -19.42
CA GLU A 273 20.57 -42.23 -18.03
C GLU A 273 21.73 -41.24 -17.91
N THR A 274 22.68 -41.32 -18.83
CA THR A 274 23.83 -40.40 -18.91
C THR A 274 23.38 -38.97 -19.22
N PHE A 275 22.45 -38.79 -20.17
CA PHE A 275 21.87 -37.50 -20.54
C PHE A 275 21.15 -36.85 -19.35
N ASN A 276 20.30 -37.61 -18.67
CA ASN A 276 19.56 -37.12 -17.51
C ASN A 276 20.50 -36.71 -16.36
N GLY A 277 21.53 -37.52 -16.09
CA GLY A 277 22.57 -37.16 -15.12
C GLY A 277 23.35 -35.89 -15.48
N TYR A 278 23.69 -35.71 -16.75
CA TYR A 278 24.35 -34.48 -17.23
C TYR A 278 23.46 -33.25 -17.09
N VAL A 279 22.17 -33.34 -17.42
CA VAL A 279 21.24 -32.20 -17.32
C VAL A 279 21.12 -31.75 -15.87
N GLU A 280 20.91 -32.68 -14.93
CA GLU A 280 20.79 -32.36 -13.51
C GLU A 280 22.08 -31.75 -12.93
N GLN A 281 23.23 -32.31 -13.26
CA GLN A 281 24.52 -31.81 -12.80
C GLN A 281 24.85 -30.42 -13.37
N ASN A 282 24.55 -30.18 -14.66
CA ASN A 282 24.81 -28.90 -15.31
C ASN A 282 23.91 -27.79 -14.75
N VAL A 283 22.62 -28.06 -14.51
CA VAL A 283 21.69 -27.09 -13.91
C VAL A 283 22.11 -26.74 -12.47
N SER A 284 22.48 -27.75 -11.68
CA SER A 284 22.96 -27.55 -10.31
C SER A 284 24.25 -26.71 -10.27
N THR A 285 25.21 -27.04 -11.13
CA THR A 285 26.49 -26.31 -11.24
C THR A 285 26.29 -24.88 -11.71
N LEU A 286 25.45 -24.66 -12.73
CA LEU A 286 25.07 -23.33 -13.20
C LEU A 286 24.50 -22.49 -12.06
N ASN A 287 23.52 -23.02 -11.33
CA ASN A 287 22.87 -22.29 -10.25
C ASN A 287 23.86 -21.93 -9.12
N GLN A 288 24.75 -22.85 -8.76
CA GLN A 288 25.79 -22.60 -7.75
C GLN A 288 26.76 -21.50 -8.19
N ASN A 289 27.27 -21.58 -9.42
CA ASN A 289 28.22 -20.63 -9.98
C ASN A 289 27.63 -19.22 -10.08
N LEU A 290 26.40 -19.11 -10.59
CA LEU A 290 25.70 -17.83 -10.72
C LEU A 290 25.40 -17.21 -9.35
N SER A 291 24.97 -18.02 -8.38
CA SER A 291 24.71 -17.56 -7.01
C SER A 291 25.96 -17.01 -6.34
N ALA A 292 27.10 -17.71 -6.48
CA ALA A 292 28.38 -17.27 -5.93
C ALA A 292 28.86 -15.97 -6.58
N ALA A 293 28.82 -15.88 -7.91
CA ALA A 293 29.24 -14.69 -8.65
C ALA A 293 28.37 -13.47 -8.33
N PHE A 294 27.05 -13.67 -8.22
CA PHE A 294 26.14 -12.59 -7.85
C PHE A 294 26.37 -12.12 -6.41
N LEU A 295 26.61 -13.04 -5.47
CA LEU A 295 26.91 -12.70 -4.08
C LEU A 295 28.22 -11.88 -3.97
N GLN A 296 29.25 -12.24 -4.74
CA GLN A 296 30.49 -11.46 -4.80
C GLN A 296 30.26 -10.04 -5.32
N LEU A 297 29.52 -9.89 -6.43
CA LEU A 297 29.18 -8.59 -6.99
C LEU A 297 28.37 -7.75 -6.00
N LYS A 298 27.37 -8.36 -5.35
CA LYS A 298 26.54 -7.71 -4.33
C LYS A 298 27.38 -7.24 -3.14
N THR A 299 28.25 -8.09 -2.61
CA THR A 299 29.09 -7.78 -1.44
C THR A 299 30.05 -6.63 -1.71
N LYS A 300 30.52 -6.48 -2.96
CA LYS A 300 31.43 -5.40 -3.35
C LYS A 300 30.78 -4.01 -3.32
N TYR A 301 29.45 -3.92 -3.44
CA TYR A 301 28.71 -2.66 -3.62
C TYR A 301 27.59 -2.42 -2.59
N GLN A 302 27.58 -3.19 -1.50
CA GLN A 302 26.72 -3.00 -0.33
C GLN A 302 27.52 -2.49 0.86
#